data_AF-A0A4Q3YHS8-F1
#
_entry.id   AF-A0A4Q3YHS8-F1
#
_cell.length_a   1.000
_cell.length_b   1.000
_cell.length_c   1.000
_cell.angle_alpha   90.00
_cell.angle_beta   90.00
_cell.angle_gamma   90.00
#
_symmetry.space_group_name_H-M   'P 1'
#
loop_
_entity.id
_entity.type
_entity.pdbx_description
1 polymer ?
#
loop_
_entity_poly.entity_id
_entity_poly.type
_entity_poly.pdbx_seq_one_letter_code
_entity_poly.pdbx_strand_id
1 'polypeptide(L)'
;MRRTTPELASEERRNFLKLAASGSFTAALVAGAGGMLWSSEAAAQTQQEEAEREAAAEYTMTLATAYVLGASRSYPIMQLDLKENIQNATNGKVYVKLAPGGQLGAGGALAQAVQTGTIQCAQHSLANFAPFASTVDLINMPYLCGSNQRFTNLVNSDTWKSEVHPKVEAAGFKALMYINIDPRVVAVRQGGDAVITPADMAGVKFRVPGSAMLQQYYRMVGANPTPVAWGETPSAIKQGVADALDPSVGALFVFGFKDILSHVTFTQAVPDSQVYSMNLEWFNSLPADVQEGIEWAGEMTAHQNLAKVPSARTHAMAELAKAGVQFHSLTEDQLAEWQAAGGYQRSEWDEFKVELAGSMETFAKLEEAAGTQGRYYVHDA
;
A
#
# COMPACT_ATOMS: atom_id res chain seq x y z
N MET A 1 42.60 -41.16 28.46
CA MET A 1 42.51 -39.75 28.05
C MET A 1 42.04 -39.67 26.61
N ARG A 2 40.72 -39.59 26.37
CA ARG A 2 40.16 -39.28 25.04
C ARG A 2 40.04 -37.77 24.95
N ARG A 3 40.75 -37.17 23.98
CA ARG A 3 40.72 -35.75 23.67
C ARG A 3 39.29 -35.39 23.20
N THR A 4 38.62 -34.53 23.95
CA THR A 4 37.39 -33.85 23.52
C THR A 4 37.77 -32.86 22.42
N THR A 5 37.29 -33.12 21.21
CA THR A 5 37.59 -32.35 19.99
C THR A 5 36.93 -30.96 20.03
N PRO A 6 37.57 -29.90 19.50
CA PRO A 6 36.99 -28.54 19.35
C PRO A 6 35.70 -28.46 18.50
N GLU A 7 35.23 -29.58 17.96
CA GLU A 7 34.04 -29.68 17.10
C GLU A 7 32.74 -29.49 17.86
N LEU A 8 32.66 -29.92 19.12
CA LEU A 8 31.42 -29.81 19.91
C LEU A 8 31.08 -28.36 20.29
N ALA A 9 32.10 -27.56 20.64
CA ALA A 9 31.93 -26.11 20.88
C ALA A 9 31.60 -25.33 19.59
N SER A 10 31.89 -25.90 18.41
CA SER A 10 31.57 -25.35 17.09
C SER A 10 30.15 -25.72 16.63
N GLU A 11 29.63 -26.87 17.06
CA GLU A 11 28.23 -27.24 16.83
C GLU A 11 27.26 -26.41 17.66
N GLU A 12 27.53 -26.18 18.94
CA GLU A 12 26.64 -25.37 19.79
C GLU A 12 26.60 -23.91 19.34
N ARG A 13 27.72 -23.36 18.84
CA ARG A 13 27.77 -22.00 18.27
C ARG A 13 27.11 -21.89 16.89
N ARG A 14 27.15 -22.97 16.08
CA ARG A 14 26.36 -23.08 14.84
C ARG A 14 24.87 -23.22 15.12
N ASN A 15 24.49 -23.94 16.17
CA ASN A 15 23.10 -24.08 16.58
C ASN A 15 22.57 -22.78 17.22
N PHE A 16 23.42 -22.04 17.95
CA PHE A 16 23.11 -20.70 18.44
C PHE A 16 22.92 -19.68 17.31
N LEU A 17 23.72 -19.72 16.22
CA LEU A 17 23.46 -18.92 15.02
C LEU A 17 22.25 -19.41 14.21
N LYS A 18 21.95 -20.71 14.20
CA LYS A 18 20.71 -21.27 13.63
C LYS A 18 19.46 -20.82 14.39
N LEU A 19 19.52 -20.70 15.72
CA LEU A 19 18.42 -20.21 16.55
C LEU A 19 18.39 -18.67 16.65
N ALA A 20 19.49 -17.96 16.48
CA ALA A 20 19.46 -16.49 16.35
C ALA A 20 18.95 -16.05 14.95
N ALA A 21 19.14 -16.87 13.92
CA ALA A 21 18.42 -16.78 12.64
C ALA A 21 16.98 -17.33 12.71
N SER A 22 16.52 -17.83 13.86
CA SER A 22 15.08 -18.08 14.16
C SER A 22 14.35 -16.82 14.63
N GLY A 23 14.87 -15.64 14.27
CA GLY A 23 13.93 -14.68 13.70
C GLY A 23 13.27 -15.39 12.54
N SER A 24 12.04 -15.90 12.71
CA SER A 24 11.29 -16.64 11.68
C SER A 24 10.86 -15.74 10.53
N PHE A 25 11.82 -15.00 9.97
CA PHE A 25 12.02 -14.76 8.57
C PHE A 25 12.65 -16.03 7.98
N THR A 26 11.83 -16.97 7.51
CA THR A 26 12.32 -17.92 6.50
C THR A 26 11.80 -17.48 5.15
N ALA A 27 12.75 -17.02 4.35
CA ALA A 27 12.70 -16.81 2.92
C ALA A 27 12.41 -18.12 2.15
N ALA A 28 11.26 -18.76 2.41
CA ALA A 28 10.77 -19.90 1.63
C ALA A 28 9.80 -19.48 0.50
N LEU A 29 9.57 -18.17 0.30
CA LEU A 29 8.69 -17.66 -0.76
C LEU A 29 9.33 -16.62 -1.73
N VAL A 30 10.65 -16.39 -1.71
CA VAL A 30 11.30 -15.43 -2.65
C VAL A 30 12.59 -15.94 -3.34
N ALA A 31 12.97 -17.21 -3.24
CA ALA A 31 14.14 -17.73 -3.98
C ALA A 31 13.81 -18.17 -5.44
N GLY A 32 13.18 -17.27 -6.20
CA GLY A 32 12.80 -17.48 -7.61
C GLY A 32 13.86 -17.12 -8.65
N ALA A 33 15.01 -16.56 -8.26
CA ALA A 33 16.03 -16.07 -9.18
C ALA A 33 17.41 -16.51 -8.73
N GLY A 34 17.92 -17.62 -9.28
CA GLY A 34 19.31 -18.04 -9.05
C GLY A 34 19.55 -19.54 -8.90
N GLY A 35 18.92 -20.39 -9.72
CA GLY A 35 19.49 -21.65 -10.25
C GLY A 35 20.11 -22.73 -9.34
N MET A 36 20.14 -22.61 -8.01
CA MET A 36 20.85 -23.55 -7.11
C MET A 36 20.03 -24.05 -5.90
N LEU A 37 18.75 -23.65 -5.74
CA LEU A 37 17.90 -24.03 -4.58
C LEU A 37 16.71 -24.96 -4.92
N TRP A 38 16.62 -25.46 -6.15
CA TRP A 38 15.44 -26.23 -6.61
C TRP A 38 15.67 -27.74 -6.55
N SER A 39 15.77 -28.33 -5.36
CA SER A 39 15.39 -29.75 -5.26
C SER A 39 13.88 -29.84 -5.16
N SER A 40 13.26 -30.79 -5.86
CA SER A 40 11.84 -31.11 -5.72
C SER A 40 11.46 -31.39 -4.25
N GLU A 41 12.44 -31.85 -3.46
CA GLU A 41 12.30 -32.13 -2.03
C GLU A 41 12.06 -30.86 -1.20
N ALA A 42 12.81 -29.76 -1.42
CA ALA A 42 12.60 -28.52 -0.68
C ALA A 42 11.24 -27.87 -0.99
N ALA A 43 10.80 -27.96 -2.25
CA ALA A 43 9.47 -27.51 -2.65
C ALA A 43 8.37 -28.39 -2.02
N ALA A 44 8.55 -29.72 -2.01
CA ALA A 44 7.62 -30.64 -1.39
C ALA A 44 7.52 -30.44 0.13
N GLN A 45 8.64 -30.19 0.81
CA GLN A 45 8.67 -29.88 2.24
C GLN A 45 7.89 -28.59 2.54
N THR A 46 8.14 -27.52 1.78
CA THR A 46 7.42 -26.24 1.97
C THR A 46 5.91 -26.41 1.76
N GLN A 47 5.50 -27.18 0.74
CA GLN A 47 4.10 -27.50 0.50
C GLN A 47 3.49 -28.32 1.64
N GLN A 48 4.24 -29.28 2.18
CA GLN A 48 3.80 -30.09 3.31
C GLN A 48 3.62 -29.22 4.57
N GLU A 49 4.58 -28.36 4.89
CA GLU A 49 4.50 -27.45 6.03
C GLU A 49 3.29 -26.49 5.92
N GLU A 50 3.03 -25.96 4.72
CA GLU A 50 1.83 -25.13 4.50
C GLU A 50 0.53 -25.92 4.62
N ALA A 51 0.47 -27.17 4.13
CA ALA A 51 -0.69 -28.02 4.28
C ALA A 51 -0.95 -28.41 5.76
N GLU A 52 0.12 -28.68 6.52
CA GLU A 52 0.04 -28.96 7.95
C GLU A 52 -0.45 -27.73 8.74
N ARG A 53 0.04 -26.53 8.40
CA ARG A 53 -0.43 -25.27 8.98
C ARG A 53 -1.90 -25.01 8.66
N GLU A 54 -2.33 -25.20 7.41
CA GLU A 54 -3.73 -25.04 7.00
C GLU A 54 -4.64 -26.05 7.73
N ALA A 55 -4.20 -27.30 7.86
CA ALA A 55 -4.96 -28.35 8.56
C ALA A 55 -5.05 -28.14 10.08
N ALA A 56 -4.04 -27.50 10.69
CA ALA A 56 -4.00 -27.24 12.13
C ALA A 56 -4.74 -25.96 12.54
N ALA A 57 -5.01 -25.04 11.62
CA ALA A 57 -5.65 -23.77 11.92
C ALA A 57 -7.15 -23.93 12.24
N GLU A 58 -7.62 -23.10 13.16
CA GLU A 58 -9.04 -23.01 13.52
C GLU A 58 -9.81 -22.09 12.55
N TYR A 59 -9.11 -21.11 11.98
CA TYR A 59 -9.67 -20.09 11.08
C TYR A 59 -8.81 -19.92 9.84
N THR A 60 -9.45 -19.71 8.69
CA THR A 60 -8.76 -19.35 7.44
C THR A 60 -9.09 -17.92 7.05
N MET A 61 -8.06 -17.11 6.86
CA MET A 61 -8.15 -15.77 6.30
C MET A 61 -7.69 -15.80 4.83
N THR A 62 -8.62 -15.61 3.89
CA THR A 62 -8.22 -15.31 2.51
C THR A 62 -7.77 -13.86 2.42
N LEU A 63 -6.51 -13.62 2.08
CA LEU A 63 -5.91 -12.30 1.88
C LEU A 63 -5.62 -12.10 0.39
N ALA A 64 -6.38 -11.20 -0.25
CA ALA A 64 -6.24 -10.91 -1.66
C ALA A 64 -5.50 -9.59 -1.95
N THR A 65 -4.76 -9.54 -3.05
CA THR A 65 -4.10 -8.32 -3.51
C THR A 65 -3.89 -8.36 -5.02
N ALA A 66 -3.90 -7.17 -5.65
CA ALA A 66 -3.55 -7.02 -7.06
C ALA A 66 -2.05 -7.26 -7.33
N TYR A 67 -1.20 -7.24 -6.30
CA TYR A 67 0.25 -7.30 -6.44
C TYR A 67 0.75 -8.75 -6.43
N VAL A 68 1.64 -9.09 -7.35
CA VAL A 68 2.27 -10.41 -7.42
C VAL A 68 3.23 -10.64 -6.25
N LEU A 69 3.48 -11.90 -5.91
CA LEU A 69 4.56 -12.25 -4.96
C LEU A 69 5.91 -11.83 -5.56
N GLY A 70 6.81 -11.34 -4.70
CA GLY A 70 8.12 -10.84 -5.11
C GLY A 70 8.15 -9.39 -5.60
N ALA A 71 7.01 -8.70 -5.70
CA ALA A 71 6.96 -7.28 -6.05
C ALA A 71 7.58 -6.35 -4.98
N SER A 72 7.86 -6.86 -3.78
CA SER A 72 8.37 -6.13 -2.61
C SER A 72 9.65 -5.33 -2.87
N ARG A 73 10.43 -5.71 -3.88
CA ARG A 73 11.65 -4.98 -4.29
C ARG A 73 11.36 -3.67 -5.01
N SER A 74 10.22 -3.56 -5.70
CA SER A 74 9.85 -2.40 -6.52
C SER A 74 8.67 -1.62 -5.95
N TYR A 75 7.93 -2.24 -5.05
CA TYR A 75 6.78 -1.65 -4.38
C TYR A 75 6.71 -2.26 -2.98
N PRO A 76 6.65 -1.49 -1.88
CA PRO A 76 6.86 -1.99 -0.52
C PRO A 76 5.63 -2.75 0.04
N ILE A 77 5.06 -3.65 -0.75
CA ILE A 77 3.96 -4.54 -0.37
C ILE A 77 4.42 -5.58 0.66
N MET A 78 3.51 -5.95 1.56
CA MET A 78 3.84 -6.72 2.78
C MET A 78 3.02 -8.01 2.93
N GLN A 79 2.47 -8.56 1.84
CA GLN A 79 1.56 -9.72 1.93
C GLN A 79 2.19 -10.97 2.56
N LEU A 80 3.48 -11.21 2.31
CA LEU A 80 4.22 -12.33 2.91
C LEU A 80 4.50 -12.06 4.40
N ASP A 81 4.97 -10.85 4.72
CA ASP A 81 5.27 -10.45 6.09
C ASP A 81 4.00 -10.47 6.97
N LEU A 82 2.85 -10.00 6.44
CA LEU A 82 1.58 -10.03 7.17
C LEU A 82 1.08 -11.47 7.42
N LYS A 83 1.18 -12.35 6.41
CA LYS A 83 0.82 -13.78 6.57
C LYS A 83 1.58 -14.40 7.74
N GLU A 84 2.90 -14.24 7.75
CA GLU A 84 3.74 -14.81 8.80
C GLU A 84 3.48 -14.16 10.17
N ASN A 85 3.36 -12.83 10.24
CA ASN A 85 3.07 -12.15 11.50
C ASN A 85 1.71 -12.59 12.09
N ILE A 86 0.65 -12.73 11.28
CA ILE A 86 -0.66 -13.20 11.75
C ILE A 86 -0.57 -14.65 12.24
N GLN A 87 0.00 -15.55 11.44
CA GLN A 87 0.12 -16.96 11.81
C GLN A 87 0.91 -17.14 13.11
N ASN A 88 1.99 -16.39 13.29
CA ASN A 88 2.81 -16.45 14.50
C ASN A 88 2.10 -15.81 15.71
N ALA A 89 1.52 -14.62 15.55
CA ALA A 89 0.87 -13.89 16.65
C ALA A 89 -0.42 -14.57 17.14
N THR A 90 -1.07 -15.36 16.29
CA THR A 90 -2.25 -16.16 16.64
C THR A 90 -1.89 -17.58 17.08
N ASN A 91 -0.60 -17.89 17.27
CA ASN A 91 -0.10 -19.23 17.62
C ASN A 91 -0.61 -20.33 16.67
N GLY A 92 -0.71 -20.02 15.38
CA GLY A 92 -1.19 -20.94 14.34
C GLY A 92 -2.71 -21.06 14.24
N LYS A 93 -3.50 -20.38 15.09
CA LYS A 93 -4.97 -20.46 15.02
C LYS A 93 -5.54 -19.89 13.72
N VAL A 94 -4.87 -18.91 13.11
CA VAL A 94 -5.28 -18.33 11.82
C VAL A 94 -4.29 -18.73 10.74
N TYR A 95 -4.76 -19.45 9.73
CA TYR A 95 -4.03 -19.66 8.49
C TYR A 95 -4.34 -18.56 7.48
N VAL A 96 -3.31 -17.91 6.93
CA VAL A 96 -3.50 -16.88 5.90
C VAL A 96 -3.27 -17.47 4.52
N LYS A 97 -4.35 -17.59 3.75
CA LYS A 97 -4.34 -18.02 2.36
C LYS A 97 -4.19 -16.82 1.43
N LEU A 98 -3.02 -16.69 0.81
CA LEU A 98 -2.75 -15.58 -0.11
C LEU A 98 -3.40 -15.80 -1.48
N ALA A 99 -4.06 -14.76 -1.99
CA ALA A 99 -4.55 -14.66 -3.36
C ALA A 99 -3.90 -13.45 -4.07
N PRO A 100 -2.61 -13.56 -4.47
CA PRO A 100 -1.84 -12.45 -5.03
C PRO A 100 -2.13 -12.25 -6.53
N GLY A 101 -1.60 -11.17 -7.10
CA GLY A 101 -1.57 -10.95 -8.55
C GLY A 101 -2.95 -10.74 -9.18
N GLY A 102 -3.94 -10.29 -8.41
CA GLY A 102 -5.27 -9.97 -8.92
C GLY A 102 -6.17 -11.19 -9.18
N GLN A 103 -5.83 -12.37 -8.65
CA GLN A 103 -6.63 -13.60 -8.79
C GLN A 103 -8.10 -13.42 -8.39
N LEU A 104 -8.37 -12.57 -7.39
CA LEU A 104 -9.71 -12.29 -6.87
C LEU A 104 -10.15 -10.84 -7.15
N GLY A 105 -9.50 -10.16 -8.11
CA GLY A 105 -9.81 -8.79 -8.51
C GLY A 105 -8.77 -7.75 -8.08
N ALA A 106 -9.07 -6.48 -8.36
CA ALA A 106 -8.21 -5.34 -8.05
C ALA A 106 -9.02 -4.08 -7.68
N GLY A 107 -8.44 -3.19 -6.89
CA GLY A 107 -9.06 -1.92 -6.50
C GLY A 107 -10.42 -2.13 -5.82
N GLY A 108 -11.46 -1.45 -6.31
CA GLY A 108 -12.80 -1.52 -5.72
C GLY A 108 -13.43 -2.91 -5.72
N ALA A 109 -13.06 -3.79 -6.66
CA ALA A 109 -13.56 -5.18 -6.67
C ALA A 109 -13.09 -5.95 -5.41
N LEU A 110 -11.87 -5.68 -4.94
CA LEU A 110 -11.37 -6.28 -3.69
C LEU A 110 -12.08 -5.72 -2.46
N ALA A 111 -12.32 -4.40 -2.42
CA ALA A 111 -13.09 -3.79 -1.34
C ALA A 111 -14.52 -4.38 -1.26
N GLN A 112 -15.18 -4.54 -2.41
CA GLN A 112 -16.51 -5.17 -2.47
C GLN A 112 -16.49 -6.63 -1.98
N ALA A 113 -15.46 -7.40 -2.37
CA ALA A 113 -15.32 -8.79 -1.97
C ALA A 113 -15.10 -8.94 -0.45
N VAL A 114 -14.37 -8.01 0.17
CA VAL A 114 -14.22 -7.92 1.63
C VAL A 114 -15.55 -7.53 2.28
N GLN A 115 -16.24 -6.51 1.76
CA GLN A 115 -17.51 -6.03 2.35
C GLN A 115 -18.58 -7.11 2.40
N THR A 116 -18.66 -7.92 1.34
CA THR A 116 -19.63 -9.03 1.21
C THR A 116 -19.22 -10.28 1.97
N GLY A 117 -18.02 -10.31 2.55
CA GLY A 117 -17.48 -11.49 3.24
C GLY A 117 -17.01 -12.62 2.32
N THR A 118 -16.95 -12.39 1.01
CA THR A 118 -16.42 -13.36 0.03
C THR A 118 -14.96 -13.69 0.30
N ILE A 119 -14.20 -12.69 0.76
CA ILE A 119 -12.84 -12.82 1.28
C ILE A 119 -12.70 -12.09 2.61
N GLN A 120 -11.82 -12.57 3.48
CA GLN A 120 -11.67 -12.04 4.83
C GLN A 120 -10.83 -10.76 4.87
N CYS A 121 -9.83 -10.65 3.99
CA CYS A 121 -8.90 -9.54 3.96
C CYS A 121 -8.50 -9.20 2.51
N ALA A 122 -8.29 -7.91 2.24
CA ALA A 122 -7.66 -7.49 1.00
C ALA A 122 -6.79 -6.25 1.18
N GLN A 123 -5.76 -6.17 0.35
CA GLN A 123 -4.97 -4.97 0.17
C GLN A 123 -5.42 -4.20 -1.07
N HIS A 124 -5.77 -2.93 -0.89
CA HIS A 124 -6.13 -2.01 -1.97
C HIS A 124 -5.80 -0.56 -1.58
N SER A 125 -5.79 0.34 -2.56
CA SER A 125 -5.48 1.76 -2.32
C SER A 125 -6.65 2.48 -1.66
N LEU A 126 -6.40 3.44 -0.77
CA LEU A 126 -7.48 4.23 -0.16
C LEU A 126 -8.35 4.97 -1.18
N ALA A 127 -7.77 5.41 -2.30
CA ALA A 127 -8.53 6.05 -3.37
C ALA A 127 -9.50 5.11 -4.12
N ASN A 128 -9.25 3.80 -4.12
CA ASN A 128 -10.20 2.79 -4.61
C ASN A 128 -11.17 2.34 -3.51
N PHE A 129 -10.81 2.55 -2.24
CA PHE A 129 -11.62 2.21 -1.08
C PHE A 129 -12.68 3.26 -0.75
N ALA A 130 -12.41 4.53 -1.08
CA ALA A 130 -13.29 5.67 -0.79
C ALA A 130 -14.77 5.46 -1.16
N PRO A 131 -15.14 4.84 -2.31
CA PRO A 131 -16.55 4.56 -2.61
C PRO A 131 -17.25 3.60 -1.62
N PHE A 132 -16.49 2.82 -0.86
CA PHE A 132 -17.00 1.83 0.11
C PHE A 132 -16.94 2.36 1.54
N ALA A 133 -15.94 3.17 1.87
CA ALA A 133 -15.78 3.83 3.17
C ALA A 133 -15.30 5.27 2.96
N SER A 134 -16.23 6.19 2.69
CA SER A 134 -15.93 7.55 2.20
C SER A 134 -14.98 8.35 3.07
N THR A 135 -15.04 8.20 4.39
CA THR A 135 -14.21 8.96 5.32
C THR A 135 -12.70 8.80 5.07
N VAL A 136 -12.25 7.70 4.44
CA VAL A 136 -10.83 7.48 4.16
C VAL A 136 -10.31 8.38 3.04
N ASP A 137 -11.21 8.98 2.25
CA ASP A 137 -10.86 9.88 1.15
C ASP A 137 -10.24 11.20 1.66
N LEU A 138 -10.33 11.47 2.98
CA LEU A 138 -9.57 12.54 3.66
C LEU A 138 -8.06 12.44 3.40
N ILE A 139 -7.51 11.23 3.23
CA ILE A 139 -6.09 11.03 2.89
C ILE A 139 -5.76 11.54 1.48
N ASN A 140 -6.73 11.54 0.56
CA ASN A 140 -6.55 12.05 -0.80
C ASN A 140 -6.78 13.56 -0.88
N MET A 141 -6.88 14.26 0.26
CA MET A 141 -6.98 15.71 0.26
C MET A 141 -5.63 16.32 -0.18
N PRO A 142 -5.61 17.15 -1.24
CA PRO A 142 -4.35 17.55 -1.86
C PRO A 142 -3.45 18.35 -0.91
N TYR A 143 -2.21 17.90 -0.77
CA TYR A 143 -1.14 18.46 0.06
C TYR A 143 -1.35 18.35 1.57
N LEU A 144 -2.40 17.66 2.04
CA LEU A 144 -2.58 17.37 3.47
C LEU A 144 -1.54 16.35 3.97
N CYS A 145 -1.39 15.25 3.24
CA CYS A 145 -0.46 14.14 3.56
C CYS A 145 0.46 13.82 2.38
N GLY A 146 0.87 14.84 1.61
CA GLY A 146 1.69 14.67 0.42
C GLY A 146 3.06 14.03 0.68
N SER A 147 3.62 14.16 1.89
CA SER A 147 4.85 13.46 2.30
C SER A 147 4.57 12.17 3.07
N ASN A 148 5.50 11.21 3.00
CA ASN A 148 5.32 9.91 3.63
C ASN A 148 5.26 10.03 5.15
N GLN A 149 6.04 10.92 5.76
CA GLN A 149 6.00 11.11 7.21
C GLN A 149 4.65 11.67 7.68
N ARG A 150 4.04 12.63 6.96
CA ARG A 150 2.72 13.18 7.33
C ARG A 150 1.62 12.14 7.21
N PHE A 151 1.63 11.33 6.15
CA PHE A 151 0.71 10.19 6.02
C PHE A 151 0.87 9.22 7.19
N THR A 152 2.12 8.84 7.50
CA THR A 152 2.45 7.90 8.58
C THR A 152 2.03 8.43 9.95
N ASN A 153 2.22 9.72 10.23
CA ASN A 153 1.77 10.35 11.47
C ASN A 153 0.24 10.27 11.59
N LEU A 154 -0.48 10.68 10.54
CA LEU A 154 -1.94 10.77 10.57
C LEU A 154 -2.58 9.40 10.83
N VAL A 155 -2.31 8.40 9.98
CA VAL A 155 -3.01 7.11 10.05
C VAL A 155 -2.69 6.29 11.30
N ASN A 156 -1.65 6.66 12.03
CA ASN A 156 -1.27 6.04 13.29
C ASN A 156 -1.66 6.86 14.53
N SER A 157 -2.23 8.05 14.35
CA SER A 157 -2.65 8.92 15.43
C SER A 157 -3.91 8.42 16.13
N ASP A 158 -4.08 8.79 17.40
CA ASP A 158 -5.31 8.51 18.14
C ASP A 158 -6.51 9.26 17.55
N THR A 159 -6.29 10.45 16.96
CA THR A 159 -7.32 11.19 16.23
C THR A 159 -7.86 10.38 15.06
N TRP A 160 -6.99 9.81 14.21
CA TRP A 160 -7.43 8.98 13.10
C TRP A 160 -8.20 7.73 13.58
N LYS A 161 -7.67 7.06 14.61
CA LYS A 161 -8.33 5.89 15.20
C LYS A 161 -9.71 6.21 15.78
N SER A 162 -9.88 7.35 16.43
CA SER A 162 -11.15 7.73 17.07
C SER A 162 -12.17 8.33 16.10
N GLU A 163 -11.73 9.06 15.08
CA GLU A 163 -12.62 9.81 14.18
C GLU A 163 -12.92 9.09 12.86
N VAL A 164 -12.01 8.21 12.41
CA VAL A 164 -12.10 7.58 11.09
C VAL A 164 -12.42 6.09 11.18
N HIS A 165 -11.76 5.33 12.07
CA HIS A 165 -12.00 3.88 12.15
C HIS A 165 -13.47 3.51 12.45
N PRO A 166 -14.20 4.19 13.36
CA PRO A 166 -15.61 3.86 13.60
C PRO A 166 -16.51 4.04 12.37
N LYS A 167 -16.20 5.02 11.51
CA LYS A 167 -16.92 5.24 10.25
C LYS A 167 -16.58 4.17 9.20
N VAL A 168 -15.34 3.66 9.20
CA VAL A 168 -14.93 2.51 8.38
C VAL A 168 -15.62 1.23 8.86
N GLU A 169 -15.72 1.05 10.18
CA GLU A 169 -16.43 -0.07 10.81
C GLU A 169 -17.93 -0.04 10.51
N ALA A 170 -18.56 1.15 10.57
CA ALA A 170 -19.95 1.33 10.16
C ALA A 170 -20.20 0.95 8.68
N ALA A 171 -19.17 0.97 7.83
CA ALA A 171 -19.23 0.52 6.44
C ALA A 171 -18.98 -0.98 6.25
N GLY A 172 -18.79 -1.74 7.33
CA GLY A 172 -18.59 -3.19 7.32
C GLY A 172 -17.12 -3.64 7.26
N PHE A 173 -16.18 -2.73 7.53
CA PHE A 173 -14.74 -3.02 7.42
C PHE A 173 -13.99 -2.79 8.72
N LYS A 174 -13.03 -3.65 9.01
CA LYS A 174 -11.94 -3.34 9.95
C LYS A 174 -10.74 -2.85 9.14
N ALA A 175 -10.26 -1.62 9.39
CA ALA A 175 -8.96 -1.19 8.87
C ALA A 175 -7.85 -1.82 9.71
N LEU A 176 -7.18 -2.85 9.18
CA LEU A 176 -6.15 -3.59 9.92
C LEU A 176 -4.86 -2.78 10.02
N MET A 177 -4.36 -2.30 8.87
CA MET A 177 -3.17 -1.48 8.80
C MET A 177 -3.15 -0.63 7.54
N TYR A 178 -2.42 0.47 7.60
CA TYR A 178 -2.11 1.32 6.46
C TYR A 178 -0.65 1.12 6.09
N ILE A 179 -0.35 1.04 4.79
CA ILE A 179 1.02 0.90 4.30
C ILE A 179 1.44 2.18 3.58
N ASN A 180 2.65 2.61 3.89
CA ASN A 180 3.33 3.69 3.21
C ASN A 180 3.94 3.16 1.91
N ILE A 181 3.77 3.90 0.82
CA ILE A 181 4.28 3.54 -0.49
C ILE A 181 5.20 4.64 -0.98
N ASP A 182 4.59 5.75 -1.40
CA ASP A 182 5.20 7.00 -1.81
C ASP A 182 4.10 7.98 -2.24
N PRO A 183 4.44 9.27 -2.40
CA PRO A 183 3.52 10.22 -3.01
C PRO A 183 3.14 9.81 -4.43
N ARG A 184 1.90 10.17 -4.80
CA ARG A 184 1.42 10.12 -6.18
C ARG A 184 2.18 11.10 -7.06
N VAL A 185 2.38 10.71 -8.31
CA VAL A 185 3.04 11.53 -9.34
C VAL A 185 2.02 11.98 -10.39
N VAL A 186 2.46 12.71 -11.42
CA VAL A 186 1.75 12.80 -12.69
C VAL A 186 2.57 12.05 -13.73
N ALA A 187 2.01 10.98 -14.28
CA ALA A 187 2.64 10.17 -15.31
C ALA A 187 1.91 10.34 -16.64
N VAL A 188 2.65 10.62 -17.71
CA VAL A 188 2.11 10.92 -19.04
C VAL A 188 2.45 9.77 -19.99
N ARG A 189 1.46 9.36 -20.79
CA ARG A 189 1.62 8.32 -21.81
C ARG A 189 2.59 8.75 -22.91
N GLN A 190 3.19 7.77 -23.58
CA GLN A 190 4.04 8.01 -24.75
C GLN A 190 3.37 8.91 -25.79
N GLY A 191 4.14 9.89 -26.28
CA GLY A 191 3.67 10.90 -27.23
C GLY A 191 3.05 12.14 -26.60
N GLY A 192 2.90 12.19 -25.26
CA GLY A 192 2.58 13.41 -24.53
C GLY A 192 3.83 14.12 -24.00
N ASP A 193 3.68 15.41 -23.72
CA ASP A 193 4.73 16.27 -23.17
C ASP A 193 4.84 16.14 -21.64
N ALA A 194 5.95 16.64 -21.09
CA ALA A 194 6.11 16.75 -19.64
C ALA A 194 5.09 17.73 -19.06
N VAL A 195 4.53 17.39 -17.89
CA VAL A 195 3.66 18.27 -17.10
C VAL A 195 4.52 18.88 -16.00
N ILE A 196 4.68 20.20 -15.97
CA ILE A 196 5.52 20.91 -14.99
C ILE A 196 4.68 21.84 -14.12
N THR A 197 3.74 22.55 -14.74
CA THR A 197 2.83 23.49 -14.07
C THR A 197 1.38 23.00 -14.18
N PRO A 198 0.45 23.50 -13.35
CA PRO A 198 -0.97 23.20 -13.50
C PRO A 198 -1.53 23.55 -14.88
N ALA A 199 -0.98 24.56 -15.57
CA ALA A 199 -1.42 24.93 -16.91
C ALA A 199 -1.22 23.82 -17.95
N ASP A 200 -0.22 22.96 -17.77
CA ASP A 200 0.07 21.83 -18.66
C ASP A 200 -1.00 20.72 -18.58
N MET A 201 -1.87 20.77 -17.57
CA MET A 201 -2.99 19.83 -17.40
C MET A 201 -4.21 20.20 -18.23
N ALA A 202 -4.24 21.40 -18.84
CA ALA A 202 -5.38 21.90 -19.59
C ALA A 202 -5.82 20.91 -20.69
N GLY A 203 -7.02 20.34 -20.52
CA GLY A 203 -7.60 19.42 -21.50
C GLY A 203 -7.07 17.98 -21.42
N VAL A 204 -6.11 17.67 -20.56
CA VAL A 204 -5.54 16.32 -20.39
C VAL A 204 -6.63 15.35 -19.92
N LYS A 205 -6.85 14.25 -20.65
CA LYS A 205 -7.73 13.16 -20.20
C LYS A 205 -7.04 12.40 -19.08
N PHE A 206 -7.41 12.66 -17.84
CA PHE A 206 -6.68 12.16 -16.68
C PHE A 206 -7.37 10.94 -16.08
N ARG A 207 -6.71 9.80 -16.03
CA ARG A 207 -7.27 8.64 -15.35
C ARG A 207 -7.17 8.86 -13.84
N VAL A 208 -8.28 8.67 -13.13
CA VAL A 208 -8.33 8.62 -11.67
C VAL A 208 -8.96 7.31 -11.18
N PRO A 209 -8.68 6.87 -9.93
CA PRO A 209 -9.47 5.82 -9.27
C PRO A 209 -10.84 6.37 -8.85
N GLY A 210 -11.64 5.57 -8.14
CA GLY A 210 -13.00 5.93 -7.71
C GLY A 210 -13.12 7.06 -6.68
N SER A 211 -12.02 7.67 -6.24
CA SER A 211 -12.00 8.79 -5.28
C SER A 211 -12.69 10.03 -5.86
N ALA A 212 -13.62 10.60 -5.09
CA ALA A 212 -14.26 11.87 -5.43
C ALA A 212 -13.29 13.03 -5.22
N MET A 213 -12.42 12.94 -4.20
CA MET A 213 -11.39 13.93 -3.90
C MET A 213 -10.39 14.08 -5.06
N LEU A 214 -9.90 12.98 -5.63
CA LEU A 214 -8.98 13.02 -6.77
C LEU A 214 -9.66 13.55 -8.05
N GLN A 215 -10.91 13.16 -8.30
CA GLN A 215 -11.68 13.73 -9.39
C GLN A 215 -11.82 15.25 -9.25
N GLN A 216 -12.10 15.74 -8.04
CA GLN A 216 -12.20 17.17 -7.80
C GLN A 216 -10.84 17.87 -7.99
N TYR A 217 -9.78 17.32 -7.43
CA TYR A 217 -8.44 17.89 -7.50
C TYR A 217 -7.99 18.04 -8.96
N TYR A 218 -8.10 16.96 -9.75
CA TYR A 218 -7.68 16.99 -11.15
C TYR A 218 -8.51 17.94 -12.01
N ARG A 219 -9.80 18.15 -11.69
CA ARG A 219 -10.60 19.23 -12.32
C ARG A 219 -10.08 20.62 -11.95
N MET A 220 -9.74 20.85 -10.68
CA MET A 220 -9.27 22.15 -10.19
C MET A 220 -7.94 22.56 -10.83
N VAL A 221 -7.06 21.60 -11.09
CA VAL A 221 -5.79 21.85 -11.81
C VAL A 221 -5.95 21.82 -13.34
N GLY A 222 -7.17 21.78 -13.89
CA GLY A 222 -7.45 21.99 -15.32
C GLY A 222 -7.54 20.73 -16.18
N ALA A 223 -7.43 19.54 -15.59
CA ALA A 223 -7.56 18.27 -16.30
C ALA A 223 -9.03 17.83 -16.45
N ASN A 224 -9.23 16.80 -17.28
CA ASN A 224 -10.50 16.11 -17.47
C ASN A 224 -10.43 14.71 -16.85
N PRO A 225 -10.72 14.56 -15.54
CA PRO A 225 -10.59 13.27 -14.88
C PRO A 225 -11.69 12.29 -15.29
N THR A 226 -11.30 11.05 -15.59
CA THR A 226 -12.20 9.94 -15.88
C THR A 226 -11.88 8.78 -14.94
N PRO A 227 -12.86 8.31 -14.13
CA PRO A 227 -12.69 7.13 -13.32
C PRO A 227 -12.47 5.89 -14.19
N VAL A 228 -11.38 5.16 -13.95
CA VAL A 228 -11.11 3.87 -14.61
C VAL A 228 -10.63 2.89 -13.56
N ALA A 229 -11.19 1.67 -13.56
CA ALA A 229 -10.79 0.62 -12.63
C ALA A 229 -9.30 0.29 -12.79
N TRP A 230 -8.63 -0.05 -11.68
CA TRP A 230 -7.18 -0.28 -11.71
C TRP A 230 -6.76 -1.39 -12.68
N GLY A 231 -7.52 -2.49 -12.73
CA GLY A 231 -7.26 -3.60 -13.65
C GLY A 231 -7.38 -3.24 -15.13
N GLU A 232 -8.11 -2.18 -15.48
CA GLU A 232 -8.34 -1.73 -16.85
C GLU A 232 -7.36 -0.62 -17.27
N THR A 233 -6.67 -0.02 -16.30
CA THR A 233 -5.87 1.20 -16.49
C THR A 233 -4.73 1.04 -17.49
N PRO A 234 -3.92 -0.05 -17.47
CA PRO A 234 -2.87 -0.23 -18.48
C PRO A 234 -3.40 -0.21 -19.91
N SER A 235 -4.57 -0.83 -20.14
CA SER A 235 -5.21 -0.87 -21.45
C SER A 235 -5.75 0.51 -21.84
N ALA A 236 -6.43 1.20 -20.91
CA ALA A 236 -6.96 2.55 -21.15
C ALA A 236 -5.88 3.56 -21.54
N ILE A 237 -4.72 3.54 -20.87
CA ILE A 237 -3.58 4.42 -21.19
C ILE A 237 -2.97 4.02 -22.55
N LYS A 238 -2.76 2.72 -22.80
CA LYS A 238 -2.21 2.24 -24.06
C LYS A 238 -3.09 2.61 -25.27
N GLN A 239 -4.41 2.55 -25.10
CA GLN A 239 -5.39 2.87 -26.13
C GLN A 239 -5.66 4.39 -26.27
N GLY A 240 -5.12 5.23 -25.38
CA GLY A 240 -5.35 6.68 -25.41
C GLY A 240 -6.75 7.10 -24.93
N VAL A 241 -7.44 6.23 -24.20
CA VAL A 241 -8.67 6.59 -23.47
C VAL A 241 -8.35 7.65 -22.41
N ALA A 242 -7.19 7.53 -21.77
CA ALA A 242 -6.60 8.55 -20.92
C ALA A 242 -5.15 8.85 -21.35
N ASP A 243 -4.73 10.09 -21.16
CA ASP A 243 -3.40 10.61 -21.52
C ASP A 243 -2.43 10.57 -20.34
N ALA A 244 -2.93 10.67 -19.11
CA ALA A 244 -2.13 10.68 -17.90
C ALA A 244 -2.82 9.96 -16.73
N LEU A 245 -2.05 9.66 -15.68
CA LEU A 245 -2.49 9.02 -14.44
C LEU A 245 -1.57 9.39 -13.27
N ASP A 246 -1.97 9.05 -12.04
CA ASP A 246 -1.29 9.46 -10.80
C ASP A 246 -0.74 8.42 -9.79
N PRO A 247 -0.60 7.11 -10.05
CA PRO A 247 0.00 6.19 -9.06
C PRO A 247 1.45 6.55 -8.70
N SER A 248 1.97 6.02 -7.59
CA SER A 248 3.41 6.07 -7.27
C SER A 248 4.28 5.39 -8.35
N VAL A 249 5.56 5.78 -8.43
CA VAL A 249 6.53 5.17 -9.35
C VAL A 249 6.64 3.65 -9.21
N GLY A 250 6.51 3.13 -7.98
CA GLY A 250 6.50 1.69 -7.73
C GLY A 250 5.31 1.00 -8.39
N ALA A 251 4.11 1.58 -8.28
CA ALA A 251 2.91 1.02 -8.91
C ALA A 251 3.01 1.07 -10.44
N LEU A 252 3.54 2.17 -11.00
CA LEU A 252 3.77 2.29 -12.45
C LEU A 252 4.70 1.18 -12.96
N PHE A 253 5.79 0.89 -12.24
CA PHE A 253 6.68 -0.19 -12.62
C PHE A 253 6.03 -1.57 -12.50
N VAL A 254 5.43 -1.90 -11.35
CA VAL A 254 4.87 -3.24 -11.09
C VAL A 254 3.76 -3.61 -12.07
N PHE A 255 2.94 -2.65 -12.50
CA PHE A 255 1.84 -2.89 -13.43
C PHE A 255 2.20 -2.67 -14.90
N GLY A 256 3.50 -2.61 -15.23
CA GLY A 256 3.99 -2.70 -16.60
C GLY A 256 3.82 -1.41 -17.42
N PHE A 257 3.76 -0.25 -16.78
CA PHE A 257 3.66 1.04 -17.49
C PHE A 257 4.96 1.51 -18.13
N LYS A 258 6.08 0.81 -17.91
CA LYS A 258 7.41 1.18 -18.40
C LYS A 258 7.49 1.39 -19.92
N ASP A 259 6.72 0.63 -20.69
CA ASP A 259 6.68 0.70 -22.16
C ASP A 259 5.50 1.56 -22.68
N ILE A 260 4.77 2.20 -21.76
CA ILE A 260 3.53 2.95 -22.04
C ILE A 260 3.70 4.44 -21.69
N LEU A 261 4.63 4.80 -20.82
CA LEU A 261 4.87 6.17 -20.34
C LEU A 261 6.10 6.82 -20.97
N SER A 262 6.09 8.15 -21.04
CA SER A 262 7.23 8.98 -21.45
C SER A 262 7.75 9.87 -20.32
N HIS A 263 6.86 10.51 -19.56
CA HIS A 263 7.23 11.48 -18.52
C HIS A 263 6.58 11.12 -17.18
N VAL A 264 7.31 11.36 -16.09
CA VAL A 264 6.83 11.28 -14.71
C VAL A 264 7.26 12.54 -13.96
N THR A 265 6.30 13.28 -13.41
CA THR A 265 6.53 14.49 -12.63
C THR A 265 6.13 14.29 -11.17
N PHE A 266 7.03 14.62 -10.24
CA PHE A 266 6.80 14.50 -8.81
C PHE A 266 6.04 15.71 -8.24
N THR A 267 4.72 15.73 -8.43
CA THR A 267 3.83 16.79 -7.90
C THR A 267 3.49 16.61 -6.42
N GLN A 268 3.65 15.39 -5.87
CA GLN A 268 3.43 15.04 -4.46
C GLN A 268 2.06 15.50 -3.91
N ALA A 269 1.04 15.51 -4.77
CA ALA A 269 -0.26 16.05 -4.44
C ALA A 269 -0.95 15.27 -3.32
N VAL A 270 -0.86 13.94 -3.33
CA VAL A 270 -1.46 13.06 -2.32
C VAL A 270 -0.57 11.83 -2.13
N PRO A 271 -0.68 11.06 -1.03
CA PRO A 271 0.03 9.79 -0.89
C PRO A 271 -0.62 8.71 -1.77
N ASP A 272 0.18 7.79 -2.33
CA ASP A 272 -0.32 6.54 -2.91
C ASP A 272 -0.62 5.51 -1.81
N SER A 273 -1.48 5.95 -0.89
CA SER A 273 -1.82 5.26 0.35
C SER A 273 -2.59 3.97 0.09
N GLN A 274 -2.22 2.92 0.82
CA GLN A 274 -2.96 1.65 0.78
C GLN A 274 -3.36 1.20 2.18
N VAL A 275 -4.37 0.34 2.21
CA VAL A 275 -4.91 -0.27 3.41
C VAL A 275 -5.01 -1.77 3.22
N TYR A 276 -4.79 -2.52 4.30
CA TYR A 276 -5.31 -3.86 4.44
C TYR A 276 -6.61 -3.75 5.22
N SER A 277 -7.73 -4.01 4.54
CA SER A 277 -9.06 -3.99 5.16
C SER A 277 -9.57 -5.41 5.34
N MET A 278 -10.26 -5.66 6.43
CA MET A 278 -10.88 -6.93 6.75
C MET A 278 -12.39 -6.81 6.82
N ASN A 279 -13.08 -7.93 6.58
CA ASN A 279 -14.52 -8.01 6.82
C ASN A 279 -14.77 -7.88 8.34
N LEU A 280 -15.57 -6.90 8.74
CA LEU A 280 -15.77 -6.60 10.16
C LEU A 280 -16.51 -7.72 10.89
N GLU A 281 -17.54 -8.31 10.27
CA GLU A 281 -18.31 -9.39 10.88
C GLU A 281 -17.42 -10.61 11.15
N TRP A 282 -16.60 -11.01 10.17
CA TRP A 282 -15.63 -12.09 10.34
C TRP A 282 -14.66 -11.79 11.48
N PHE A 283 -14.06 -10.59 11.51
CA PHE A 283 -13.13 -10.21 12.58
C PHE A 283 -13.77 -10.27 13.96
N ASN A 284 -14.97 -9.71 14.11
CA ASN A 284 -15.71 -9.70 15.37
C ASN A 284 -16.18 -11.09 15.82
N SER A 285 -16.28 -12.06 14.90
CA SER A 285 -16.62 -13.45 15.23
C SER A 285 -15.47 -14.24 15.88
N LEU A 286 -14.23 -13.74 15.75
CA LEU A 286 -13.04 -14.40 16.29
C LEU A 286 -12.95 -14.23 17.82
N PRO A 287 -12.32 -15.17 18.54
CA PRO A 287 -11.96 -14.98 19.94
C PRO A 287 -11.07 -13.76 20.16
N ALA A 288 -11.18 -13.11 21.33
CA ALA A 288 -10.44 -11.87 21.63
C ALA A 288 -8.91 -12.03 21.51
N ASP A 289 -8.34 -13.16 21.93
CA ASP A 289 -6.90 -13.43 21.80
C ASP A 289 -6.45 -13.54 20.33
N VAL A 290 -7.33 -14.04 19.46
CA VAL A 290 -7.07 -14.09 18.01
C VAL A 290 -7.18 -12.70 17.38
N GLN A 291 -8.17 -11.90 17.78
CA GLN A 291 -8.32 -10.52 17.33
C GLN A 291 -7.08 -9.69 17.68
N GLU A 292 -6.65 -9.73 18.95
CA GLU A 292 -5.44 -9.05 19.45
C GLU A 292 -4.19 -9.49 18.68
N GLY A 293 -4.04 -10.80 18.42
CA GLY A 293 -2.93 -11.33 17.63
C GLY A 293 -2.90 -10.79 16.19
N ILE A 294 -4.06 -10.69 15.53
CA ILE A 294 -4.17 -10.11 14.18
C ILE A 294 -3.83 -8.63 14.19
N GLU A 295 -4.36 -7.85 15.14
CA GLU A 295 -4.09 -6.41 15.24
C GLU A 295 -2.60 -6.13 15.51
N TRP A 296 -1.99 -6.89 16.42
CA TRP A 296 -0.55 -6.80 16.68
C TRP A 296 0.27 -7.12 15.43
N ALA A 297 -0.12 -8.16 14.67
CA ALA A 297 0.54 -8.51 13.43
C ALA A 297 0.46 -7.37 12.39
N GLY A 298 -0.71 -6.74 12.26
CA GLY A 298 -0.91 -5.56 11.41
C GLY A 298 0.00 -4.40 11.81
N GLU A 299 0.07 -4.08 13.10
CA GLU A 299 0.96 -3.04 13.64
C GLU A 299 2.43 -3.34 13.28
N MET A 300 2.92 -4.55 13.58
CA MET A 300 4.31 -4.92 13.30
C MET A 300 4.62 -4.88 11.80
N THR A 301 3.71 -5.35 10.96
CA THR A 301 3.90 -5.31 9.51
C THR A 301 3.92 -3.88 8.98
N ALA A 302 3.10 -2.97 9.52
CA ALA A 302 3.14 -1.56 9.16
C ALA A 302 4.51 -0.93 9.51
N HIS A 303 5.14 -1.31 10.63
CA HIS A 303 6.49 -0.82 10.95
C HIS A 303 7.54 -1.35 9.97
N GLN A 304 7.46 -2.64 9.64
CA GLN A 304 8.37 -3.29 8.68
C GLN A 304 8.28 -2.66 7.29
N ASN A 305 7.10 -2.19 6.88
CA ASN A 305 6.87 -1.50 5.61
C ASN A 305 7.74 -0.23 5.47
N LEU A 306 7.86 0.58 6.52
CA LEU A 306 8.56 1.87 6.47
C LEU A 306 10.04 1.74 6.07
N ALA A 307 10.68 0.63 6.45
CA ALA A 307 12.07 0.35 6.08
C ALA A 307 12.24 -0.01 4.59
N LYS A 308 11.17 -0.47 3.90
CA LYS A 308 11.24 -0.90 2.50
C LYS A 308 11.02 0.25 1.52
N VAL A 309 10.28 1.30 1.92
CA VAL A 309 9.85 2.43 1.07
C VAL A 309 11.00 3.02 0.21
N PRO A 310 12.14 3.47 0.78
CA PRO A 310 13.16 4.16 -0.02
C PRO A 310 13.84 3.25 -1.05
N SER A 311 14.06 1.99 -0.66
CA SER A 311 14.69 1.00 -1.53
C SER A 311 13.78 0.59 -2.69
N ALA A 312 12.48 0.45 -2.43
CA ALA A 312 11.47 0.14 -3.44
C ALA A 312 11.35 1.26 -4.48
N ARG A 313 11.25 2.51 -3.99
CA ARG A 313 11.26 3.73 -4.83
C ARG A 313 12.45 3.75 -5.78
N THR A 314 13.65 3.64 -5.21
CA THR A 314 14.91 3.74 -5.94
C THR A 314 15.00 2.67 -7.02
N HIS A 315 14.60 1.44 -6.71
CA HIS A 315 14.63 0.36 -7.68
C HIS A 315 13.62 0.58 -8.82
N ALA A 316 12.37 0.95 -8.51
CA ALA A 316 11.35 1.21 -9.52
C ALA A 316 11.74 2.37 -10.46
N MET A 317 12.26 3.48 -9.91
CA MET A 317 12.74 4.61 -10.71
C MET A 317 13.89 4.20 -11.64
N ALA A 318 14.86 3.42 -11.15
CA ALA A 318 15.98 2.96 -11.96
C ALA A 318 15.51 2.08 -13.14
N GLU A 319 14.53 1.20 -12.93
CA GLU A 319 14.01 0.34 -14.00
C GLU A 319 13.16 1.11 -15.01
N LEU A 320 12.34 2.07 -14.55
CA LEU A 320 11.59 2.97 -15.43
C LEU A 320 12.52 3.87 -16.27
N ALA A 321 13.59 4.41 -15.67
CA ALA A 321 14.58 5.22 -16.38
C ALA A 321 15.30 4.41 -17.48
N LYS A 322 15.65 3.15 -17.21
CA LYS A 322 16.22 2.24 -18.21
C LYS A 322 15.28 1.98 -19.39
N ALA A 323 13.97 2.02 -19.15
CA ALA A 323 12.95 1.90 -20.19
C ALA A 323 12.71 3.22 -20.96
N GLY A 324 13.42 4.30 -20.61
CA GLY A 324 13.35 5.58 -21.29
C GLY A 324 12.36 6.59 -20.69
N VAL A 325 11.76 6.28 -19.53
CA VAL A 325 10.89 7.23 -18.82
C VAL A 325 11.72 8.38 -18.25
N GLN A 326 11.31 9.61 -18.54
CA GLN A 326 11.95 10.84 -18.05
C GLN A 326 11.30 11.31 -16.75
N PHE A 327 12.12 11.60 -15.75
CA PHE A 327 11.68 12.06 -14.44
C PHE A 327 11.88 13.57 -14.27
N HIS A 328 10.88 14.24 -13.71
CA HIS A 328 10.86 15.69 -13.48
C HIS A 328 10.57 15.98 -12.01
N SER A 329 11.51 16.64 -11.34
CA SER A 329 11.29 17.20 -10.00
C SER A 329 10.92 18.68 -10.14
N LEU A 330 9.94 19.12 -9.37
CA LEU A 330 9.51 20.51 -9.35
C LEU A 330 10.43 21.34 -8.45
N THR A 331 10.66 22.60 -8.84
CA THR A 331 11.20 23.60 -7.92
C THR A 331 10.16 23.96 -6.85
N GLU A 332 10.58 24.64 -5.79
CA GLU A 332 9.66 25.14 -4.76
C GLU A 332 8.58 26.06 -5.35
N ASP A 333 8.95 26.97 -6.26
CA ASP A 333 8.02 27.86 -6.95
C ASP A 333 7.00 27.08 -7.79
N GLN A 334 7.45 26.09 -8.56
CA GLN A 334 6.57 25.25 -9.36
C GLN A 334 5.61 24.45 -8.46
N LEU A 335 6.10 23.86 -7.36
CA LEU A 335 5.27 23.14 -6.41
C LEU A 335 4.23 24.08 -5.75
N ALA A 336 4.62 25.32 -5.45
CA ALA A 336 3.72 26.34 -4.89
C ALA A 336 2.58 26.68 -5.87
N GLU A 337 2.82 26.69 -7.18
CA GLU A 337 1.75 26.86 -8.18
C GLU A 337 0.70 25.74 -8.09
N TRP A 338 1.12 24.48 -7.91
CA TRP A 338 0.19 23.36 -7.74
C TRP A 338 -0.60 23.45 -6.43
N GLN A 339 0.07 23.81 -5.33
CA GLN A 339 -0.58 24.02 -4.04
C GLN A 339 -1.59 25.17 -4.11
N ALA A 340 -1.26 26.27 -4.78
CA ALA A 340 -2.18 27.39 -4.98
C ALA A 340 -3.38 27.00 -5.85
N ALA A 341 -3.19 26.15 -6.86
CA ALA A 341 -4.24 25.72 -7.78
C ALA A 341 -5.24 24.74 -7.12
N GLY A 342 -4.77 23.79 -6.30
CA GLY A 342 -5.61 22.69 -5.83
C GLY A 342 -5.44 22.28 -4.37
N GLY A 343 -4.59 22.96 -3.59
CA GLY A 343 -4.29 22.57 -2.20
C GLY A 343 -5.46 22.68 -1.24
N TYR A 344 -5.40 21.87 -0.17
CA TYR A 344 -6.47 21.72 0.84
C TYR A 344 -6.85 23.02 1.55
N GLN A 345 -6.02 24.07 1.50
CA GLN A 345 -6.32 25.39 2.06
C GLN A 345 -7.42 26.14 1.29
N ARG A 346 -7.73 25.72 0.06
CA ARG A 346 -8.80 26.32 -0.74
C ARG A 346 -10.19 26.01 -0.18
N SER A 347 -11.10 26.98 -0.29
CA SER A 347 -12.49 26.89 0.21
C SER A 347 -13.33 25.82 -0.50
N GLU A 348 -12.96 25.45 -1.73
CA GLU A 348 -13.60 24.39 -2.51
C GLU A 348 -13.51 23.03 -1.82
N TRP A 349 -12.63 22.87 -0.84
CA TRP A 349 -12.50 21.68 -0.02
C TRP A 349 -13.33 21.70 1.26
N ASP A 350 -13.94 22.83 1.64
CA ASP A 350 -14.59 22.96 2.95
C ASP A 350 -15.80 22.03 3.10
N GLU A 351 -16.57 21.81 2.02
CA GLU A 351 -17.65 20.83 2.02
C GLU A 351 -17.13 19.40 2.26
N PHE A 352 -16.06 19.00 1.56
CA PHE A 352 -15.41 17.70 1.76
C PHE A 352 -14.86 17.54 3.19
N LYS A 353 -14.26 18.59 3.76
CA LYS A 353 -13.75 18.58 5.15
C LYS A 353 -14.89 18.32 6.12
N VAL A 354 -15.99 19.06 6.00
CA VAL A 354 -17.14 18.91 6.89
C VAL A 354 -17.82 17.56 6.70
N GLU A 355 -18.09 17.14 5.46
CA GLU A 355 -18.80 15.89 5.17
C GLU A 355 -18.00 14.67 5.66
N LEU A 356 -16.71 14.61 5.35
CA LEU A 356 -15.91 13.41 5.65
C LEU A 356 -15.39 13.40 7.09
N ALA A 357 -14.90 14.54 7.61
CA ALA A 357 -14.42 14.61 8.99
C ALA A 357 -15.58 14.71 9.99
N GLY A 358 -16.74 15.23 9.58
CA GLY A 358 -17.92 15.47 10.41
C GLY A 358 -17.99 16.91 10.94
N SER A 359 -16.86 17.62 11.00
CA SER A 359 -16.80 19.05 11.33
C SER A 359 -15.44 19.65 10.93
N MET A 360 -15.38 20.98 10.81
CA MET A 360 -14.11 21.68 10.63
C MET A 360 -13.18 21.54 11.85
N GLU A 361 -13.73 21.40 13.05
CA GLU A 361 -12.94 21.18 14.27
C GLU A 361 -12.25 19.81 14.23
N THR A 362 -12.98 18.76 13.84
CA THR A 362 -12.43 17.42 13.64
C THR A 362 -11.38 17.41 12.55
N PHE A 363 -11.62 18.12 11.44
CA PHE A 363 -10.62 18.26 10.39
C PHE A 363 -9.33 18.93 10.89
N ALA A 364 -9.42 20.01 11.65
CA ALA A 364 -8.25 20.69 12.23
C ALA A 364 -7.43 19.74 13.13
N LYS A 365 -8.09 18.88 13.92
CA LYS A 365 -7.41 17.85 14.73
C LYS A 365 -6.68 16.82 13.86
N LEU A 366 -7.27 16.43 12.72
CA LEU A 366 -6.62 15.52 11.77
C LEU A 366 -5.41 16.18 11.09
N GLU A 367 -5.52 17.46 10.74
CA GLU A 367 -4.40 18.24 10.19
C GLU A 367 -3.24 18.36 11.18
N GLU A 368 -3.55 18.66 12.44
CA GLU A 368 -2.58 18.70 13.54
C GLU A 368 -1.91 17.33 13.74
N ALA A 369 -2.70 16.25 13.74
CA ALA A 369 -2.20 14.88 13.85
C ALA A 369 -1.25 14.52 12.70
N ALA A 370 -1.53 14.94 11.46
CA ALA A 370 -0.62 14.75 10.32
C ALA A 370 0.72 15.48 10.51
N GLY A 371 0.73 16.62 11.20
CA GLY A 371 1.92 17.38 11.54
C GLY A 371 2.70 16.87 12.77
N THR A 372 2.11 15.99 13.57
CA THR A 372 2.66 15.57 14.86
C THR A 372 3.45 14.27 14.73
N GLN A 373 4.76 14.31 14.98
CA GLN A 373 5.63 13.14 14.88
C GLN A 373 5.24 12.05 15.89
N GLY A 374 4.83 10.89 15.38
CA GLY A 374 4.57 9.71 16.20
C GLY A 374 5.84 8.87 16.47
N ARG A 375 5.63 7.65 17.00
CA ARG A 375 6.70 6.65 17.20
C ARG A 375 7.25 6.06 15.89
N TYR A 376 6.64 6.38 14.76
CA TYR A 376 6.96 5.85 13.45
C TYR A 376 7.74 6.84 12.61
N TYR A 377 8.78 6.36 11.97
CA TYR A 377 9.63 7.16 11.11
C TYR A 377 9.78 6.47 9.76
N VAL A 378 9.63 7.25 8.70
CA VAL A 378 9.93 6.84 7.33
C VAL A 378 10.96 7.79 6.77
N HIS A 379 12.04 7.24 6.21
CA HIS A 379 13.09 8.05 5.62
C HIS A 379 12.63 8.54 4.25
N ASP A 380 12.21 9.79 4.15
CA ASP A 380 12.09 10.47 2.86
C ASP A 380 13.48 10.93 2.44
N ALA A 381 14.08 10.20 1.50
CA ALA A 381 15.35 10.56 0.88
C ALA A 381 15.20 11.73 -0.08
#